data_AF-A0A351Y5W1-F1
#
_entry.id   AF-A0A351Y5W1-F1
#
_cell.length_a   1.000
_cell.length_b   1.000
_cell.length_c   1.000
_cell.angle_alpha   90.00
_cell.angle_beta   90.00
_cell.angle_gamma   90.00
#
_symmetry.space_group_name_H-M   'P 1'
#
loop_
_entity.id
_entity.type
_entity.pdbx_description
1 polymer ?
#
loop_
_entity_poly.entity_id
_entity_poly.type
_entity_poly.pdbx_seq_one_letter_code
_entity_poly.pdbx_strand_id
1 'polypeptide(L)'
;MGEKNPQLEKVVLNDINPNAETYFKANHTDPRFSFYLGDAKNYMEDQKFDIITCNPPYIPRPLSIDDNPYEGLSLPIYLIENIKKILNDEGKLYLNLSSLSLPIMQQFLDNSELVVKQLDSIEVPLKVFNVLNNPIWMDYLIKEK
;
A
#
# COMPACT_ATOMS: atom_id res chain seq x y z
N MET A 1 1.49 -20.14 -14.94
CA MET A 1 2.58 -19.16 -14.76
C MET A 1 2.46 -18.17 -15.89
N GLY A 2 2.26 -16.88 -15.61
CA GLY A 2 2.15 -15.86 -16.64
C GLY A 2 3.47 -15.70 -17.42
N GLU A 3 3.38 -15.32 -18.69
CA GLU A 3 4.54 -15.01 -19.50
C GLU A 3 5.32 -13.82 -18.88
N LYS A 4 6.64 -13.94 -18.85
CA LYS A 4 7.51 -12.87 -18.34
C LYS A 4 7.53 -11.73 -19.35
N ASN A 5 7.17 -10.51 -18.91
CA ASN A 5 7.30 -9.33 -19.78
C ASN A 5 8.78 -9.09 -20.11
N PRO A 6 9.18 -9.10 -21.41
CA PRO A 6 10.57 -8.90 -21.81
C PRO A 6 11.07 -7.47 -21.57
N GLN A 7 10.16 -6.49 -21.44
CA GLN A 7 10.49 -5.09 -21.16
C GLN A 7 10.65 -4.81 -19.67
N LEU A 8 10.37 -5.77 -18.80
CA LEU A 8 10.59 -5.60 -17.36
C LEU A 8 12.09 -5.62 -17.09
N GLU A 9 12.62 -4.49 -16.59
CA GLU A 9 14.04 -4.33 -16.25
C GLU A 9 14.34 -4.74 -14.81
N LYS A 10 13.56 -4.22 -13.84
CA LYS A 10 13.77 -4.45 -12.40
C LYS A 10 12.45 -4.41 -11.64
N VAL A 11 12.35 -5.25 -10.61
CA VAL A 11 11.29 -5.21 -9.60
C VAL A 11 11.92 -5.15 -8.23
N VAL A 12 11.38 -4.30 -7.37
CA VAL A 12 11.72 -4.30 -5.95
C VAL A 12 10.45 -4.61 -5.18
N LEU A 13 10.48 -5.71 -4.44
CA LEU A 13 9.46 -6.04 -3.46
C LEU A 13 9.90 -5.48 -2.11
N ASN A 14 8.94 -4.97 -1.34
CA ASN A 14 9.21 -4.43 -0.01
C ASN A 14 8.20 -4.99 0.99
N ASP A 15 8.71 -5.31 2.18
CA ASP A 15 7.91 -5.57 3.38
C ASP A 15 8.77 -5.24 4.61
N ILE A 16 8.13 -4.96 5.73
CA ILE A 16 8.80 -4.84 7.04
C ILE A 16 8.97 -6.19 7.72
N ASN A 17 8.19 -7.20 7.31
CA ASN A 17 8.16 -8.52 7.94
C ASN A 17 9.31 -9.39 7.40
N PRO A 18 10.25 -9.84 8.26
CA PRO A 18 11.36 -10.69 7.82
C PRO A 18 10.90 -12.04 7.23
N ASN A 19 9.71 -12.52 7.60
CA ASN A 19 9.13 -13.72 6.99
C ASN A 19 8.82 -13.50 5.51
N ALA A 20 8.43 -12.28 5.10
CA ALA A 20 8.18 -11.98 3.70
C ALA A 20 9.45 -12.11 2.84
N GLU A 21 10.62 -11.70 3.37
CA GLU A 21 11.91 -11.91 2.69
C GLU A 21 12.21 -13.41 2.52
N THR A 22 11.92 -14.22 3.54
CA THR A 22 12.09 -15.68 3.48
C THR A 22 11.21 -16.29 2.39
N TYR A 23 9.94 -15.90 2.32
CA TYR A 23 9.04 -16.34 1.25
C TYR A 23 9.48 -15.84 -0.13
N PHE A 24 9.99 -14.61 -0.23
CA PHE A 24 10.55 -14.09 -1.46
C PHE A 24 11.70 -14.98 -1.97
N LYS A 25 12.71 -15.21 -1.13
CA LYS A 25 13.89 -16.03 -1.46
C LYS A 25 13.52 -17.46 -1.85
N ALA A 26 12.48 -18.02 -1.24
CA ALA A 26 12.00 -19.37 -1.57
C ALA A 26 11.24 -19.47 -2.90
N ASN A 27 10.58 -18.39 -3.35
CA ASN A 27 9.65 -18.42 -4.48
C ASN A 27 10.15 -17.68 -5.73
N HIS A 28 11.19 -16.85 -5.63
CA HIS A 28 11.68 -16.04 -6.74
C HIS A 28 13.09 -16.42 -7.16
N THR A 29 13.25 -16.77 -8.43
CA THR A 29 14.55 -17.05 -9.07
C THR A 29 14.90 -16.06 -10.18
N ASP A 30 14.01 -15.11 -10.48
CA ASP A 30 14.23 -14.13 -11.54
C ASP A 30 15.21 -13.03 -11.06
N PRO A 31 16.36 -12.85 -11.74
CA PRO A 31 17.41 -11.93 -11.28
C PRO A 31 16.99 -10.45 -11.36
N ARG A 32 15.90 -10.13 -12.06
CA ARG A 32 15.36 -8.77 -12.10
C ARG A 32 14.65 -8.38 -10.82
N PHE A 33 14.29 -9.36 -9.99
CA PHE A 33 13.59 -9.14 -8.74
C PHE A 33 14.58 -9.01 -7.59
N SER A 34 14.34 -8.00 -6.76
CA SER A 34 15.07 -7.74 -5.53
C SER A 34 14.08 -7.54 -4.39
N PHE A 35 14.55 -7.71 -3.16
CA PHE A 35 13.74 -7.50 -1.98
C PHE A 35 14.41 -6.48 -1.07
N TYR A 36 13.64 -5.53 -0.58
CA TYR A 36 14.05 -4.56 0.42
C TYR A 36 13.26 -4.83 1.71
N LEU A 37 13.94 -5.34 2.73
CA LEU A 37 13.38 -5.55 4.07
C LEU A 37 13.52 -4.25 4.87
N GLY A 38 12.41 -3.56 5.11
CA GLY A 38 12.42 -2.29 5.83
C GLY A 38 11.29 -1.35 5.46
N ASP A 39 11.43 -0.09 5.86
CA ASP A 39 10.47 0.97 5.58
C ASP A 39 10.56 1.42 4.10
N ALA A 40 9.55 1.06 3.31
CA ALA A 40 9.30 1.54 1.96
C ALA A 40 9.53 3.05 1.76
N LYS A 41 9.11 3.91 2.70
CA LYS A 41 9.24 5.38 2.55
C LYS A 41 10.71 5.74 2.45
N ASN A 42 11.54 5.20 3.33
CA ASN A 42 13.00 5.39 3.30
C ASN A 42 13.60 4.89 1.98
N TYR A 43 13.14 3.74 1.48
CA TYR A 43 13.62 3.22 0.19
C TYR A 43 13.23 4.13 -0.99
N MET A 44 12.05 4.73 -0.94
CA MET A 44 11.52 5.55 -2.04
C MET A 44 12.06 6.99 -2.05
N GLU A 45 12.71 7.46 -0.98
CA GLU A 45 13.14 8.86 -0.87
C GLU A 45 14.03 9.33 -2.02
N ASP A 46 14.87 8.45 -2.57
CA ASP A 46 15.83 8.76 -3.64
C ASP A 46 15.57 7.91 -4.90
N GLN A 47 14.36 7.39 -5.07
CA GLN A 47 14.01 6.50 -6.18
C GLN A 47 12.82 7.03 -6.98
N LYS A 48 12.82 6.74 -8.28
CA LYS A 48 11.65 6.91 -9.15
C LYS A 48 11.28 5.59 -9.80
N PHE A 49 9.99 5.38 -9.97
CA PHE A 49 9.42 4.15 -10.54
C PHE A 49 8.52 4.48 -11.72
N ASP A 50 8.47 3.58 -12.71
CA ASP A 50 7.46 3.61 -13.77
C ASP A 50 6.13 3.07 -13.28
N ILE A 51 6.17 2.10 -12.36
CA ILE A 51 4.98 1.48 -11.79
C ILE A 51 5.20 1.24 -10.30
N ILE A 52 4.25 1.69 -9.49
CA ILE A 52 4.13 1.31 -8.08
C ILE A 52 2.83 0.53 -7.92
N THR A 53 2.92 -0.67 -7.36
CA THR A 53 1.75 -1.45 -6.94
C THR A 53 1.78 -1.58 -5.43
N CYS A 54 0.73 -1.14 -4.74
CA CYS A 54 0.67 -1.18 -3.29
C CYS A 54 -0.67 -1.74 -2.82
N ASN A 55 -0.61 -2.74 -1.95
CA ASN A 55 -1.75 -3.26 -1.21
C ASN A 55 -1.48 -3.06 0.29
N PRO A 56 -1.60 -1.82 0.79
CA PRO A 56 -1.28 -1.54 2.18
C PRO A 56 -2.33 -2.15 3.11
N PRO A 57 -2.06 -2.23 4.41
CA PRO A 57 -3.12 -2.38 5.40
C PRO A 57 -4.23 -1.35 5.14
N TYR A 58 -5.46 -1.85 5.07
CA TYR A 58 -6.60 -1.13 4.48
C TYR A 58 -7.67 -0.75 5.52
N ILE A 59 -7.37 -0.95 6.81
CA ILE A 59 -8.24 -0.57 7.91
C ILE A 59 -7.56 0.61 8.61
N PRO A 60 -8.21 1.79 8.71
CA PRO A 60 -7.62 2.90 9.45
C PRO A 60 -7.36 2.48 10.91
N ARG A 61 -6.34 3.03 11.57
CA ARG A 61 -6.07 2.76 12.99
C ARG A 61 -5.70 4.07 13.67
N PRO A 62 -6.56 4.62 14.55
CA PRO A 62 -6.23 5.78 15.34
C PRO A 62 -4.92 5.53 16.11
N LEU A 63 -4.00 6.50 16.09
CA LEU A 63 -2.69 6.44 16.75
C LEU A 63 -1.67 5.42 16.20
N SER A 64 -1.92 4.82 15.03
CA SER A 64 -1.00 3.85 14.41
C SER A 64 0.40 4.39 14.09
N ILE A 65 0.52 5.71 13.89
CA ILE A 65 1.82 6.34 13.60
C ILE A 65 2.81 6.15 14.76
N ASP A 66 2.33 5.99 15.99
CA ASP A 66 3.16 5.95 17.20
C ASP A 66 3.86 4.59 17.41
N ASP A 67 3.36 3.49 16.81
CA ASP A 67 3.89 2.14 17.01
C ASP A 67 4.14 1.33 15.73
N ASN A 68 3.42 1.60 14.63
CA ASN A 68 3.64 0.94 13.35
C ASN A 68 3.30 1.89 12.17
N PRO A 69 4.30 2.45 11.47
CA PRO A 69 4.09 3.42 10.40
C PRO A 69 3.44 2.83 9.14
N TYR A 70 3.11 1.54 9.13
CA TYR A 70 2.38 0.82 8.08
C TYR A 70 0.97 0.39 8.49
N GLU A 71 0.60 0.53 9.75
CA GLU A 71 -0.79 0.37 10.16
C GLU A 71 -1.58 1.65 9.84
N GLY A 72 -2.86 1.48 9.52
CA GLY A 72 -3.70 2.59 9.10
C GLY A 72 -3.39 3.06 7.68
N LEU A 73 -3.51 4.37 7.43
CA LEU A 73 -3.53 4.96 6.10
C LEU A 73 -2.25 5.74 5.75
N SER A 74 -1.22 5.66 6.59
CA SER A 74 0.03 6.42 6.46
C SER A 74 0.80 6.17 5.14
N LEU A 75 0.96 4.91 4.72
CA LEU A 75 1.61 4.57 3.46
C LEU A 75 0.82 5.04 2.24
N PRO A 76 -0.50 4.75 2.10
CA PRO A 76 -1.26 5.26 0.96
C PRO A 76 -1.29 6.79 0.90
N ILE A 77 -1.40 7.47 2.06
CA ILE A 77 -1.29 8.94 2.13
C ILE A 77 0.07 9.41 1.62
N TYR A 78 1.17 8.83 2.13
CA TYR A 78 2.53 9.18 1.68
C TYR A 78 2.69 9.02 0.17
N LEU A 79 2.20 7.92 -0.40
CA LEU A 79 2.29 7.64 -1.84
C LEU A 79 1.57 8.72 -2.65
N ILE A 80 0.35 9.10 -2.25
CA ILE A 80 -0.43 10.13 -2.94
C ILE A 80 0.23 11.51 -2.83
N GLU A 81 0.66 11.90 -1.63
CA GLU A 81 1.27 13.21 -1.38
C GLU A 81 2.64 13.38 -2.05
N ASN A 82 3.43 12.30 -2.14
CA ASN A 82 4.80 12.34 -2.67
C ASN A 82 4.89 11.84 -4.11
N ILE A 83 3.76 11.69 -4.80
CA ILE A 83 3.69 10.94 -6.06
C ILE A 83 4.63 11.48 -7.15
N LYS A 84 4.75 12.81 -7.27
CA LYS A 84 5.66 13.49 -8.22
C LYS A 84 7.14 13.21 -7.96
N LYS A 85 7.48 12.97 -6.69
CA LYS A 85 8.85 12.67 -6.26
C LYS A 85 9.21 11.22 -6.59
N ILE A 86 8.26 10.30 -6.44
CA ILE A 86 8.52 8.85 -6.50
C ILE A 86 8.12 8.19 -7.82
N LEU A 87 7.32 8.83 -8.68
CA LEU A 87 7.03 8.35 -10.02
C LEU A 87 7.80 9.12 -11.11
N ASN A 88 8.08 8.43 -12.20
CA ASN A 88 8.41 9.05 -13.48
C ASN A 88 7.17 9.75 -14.07
N ASP A 89 7.36 10.65 -15.04
CA ASP A 89 6.30 11.53 -15.55
C ASP A 89 5.09 10.77 -16.14
N GLU A 90 5.33 9.59 -16.72
CA GLU A 90 4.27 8.68 -17.23
C GLU A 90 3.99 7.49 -16.30
N GLY A 91 4.51 7.56 -15.08
CA GLY A 91 4.42 6.50 -14.11
C GLY A 91 2.99 6.26 -13.62
N LYS A 92 2.72 5.04 -13.13
CA LYS A 92 1.39 4.65 -12.65
C LYS A 92 1.44 4.12 -11.22
N LEU A 93 0.51 4.59 -10.41
CA LEU A 93 0.22 4.03 -9.09
C LEU A 93 -1.03 3.15 -9.18
N TYR A 94 -0.87 1.87 -8.84
CA TYR A 94 -1.95 0.94 -8.59
C TYR A 94 -2.06 0.72 -7.08
N LEU A 95 -3.14 1.23 -6.50
CA LEU A 95 -3.35 1.22 -5.06
C LEU A 95 -4.65 0.53 -4.72
N ASN A 96 -4.58 -0.48 -3.85
CA ASN A 96 -5.77 -1.07 -3.26
C ASN A 96 -6.19 -0.22 -2.05
N LEU A 97 -7.45 0.21 -2.03
CA LEU A 97 -8.05 0.93 -0.92
C LEU A 97 -9.32 0.20 -0.46
N SER A 98 -9.55 0.18 0.86
CA SER A 98 -10.82 -0.28 1.42
C SER A 98 -11.88 0.82 1.29
N SER A 99 -13.13 0.42 1.03
CA SER A 99 -14.28 1.33 1.12
C SER A 99 -14.37 2.00 2.49
N LEU A 100 -13.93 1.33 3.57
CA LEU A 100 -13.88 1.90 4.93
C LEU A 100 -12.85 3.03 5.08
N SER A 101 -11.84 3.07 4.21
CA SER A 101 -10.81 4.13 4.22
C SER A 101 -11.15 5.30 3.31
N LEU A 102 -12.08 5.11 2.36
CA LEU A 102 -12.34 6.06 1.30
C LEU A 102 -12.75 7.46 1.80
N PRO A 103 -13.62 7.63 2.83
CA PRO A 103 -13.95 8.96 3.34
C PRO A 103 -12.74 9.76 3.83
N ILE A 104 -11.74 9.07 4.38
CA ILE A 104 -10.49 9.70 4.85
C ILE A 104 -9.54 9.94 3.68
N MET A 105 -9.44 9.00 2.75
CA MET A 105 -8.54 9.08 1.61
C MET A 105 -8.99 10.12 0.57
N GLN A 106 -10.29 10.41 0.48
CA GLN A 106 -10.87 11.28 -0.54
C GLN A 106 -10.22 12.68 -0.54
N GLN A 107 -9.98 13.27 0.64
CA GLN A 107 -9.33 14.58 0.72
C GLN A 107 -7.91 14.60 0.13
N PHE A 108 -7.16 13.49 0.22
CA PHE A 108 -5.81 13.40 -0.34
C PHE A 108 -5.87 13.20 -1.85
N LEU A 109 -6.84 12.44 -2.34
CA LEU A 109 -7.08 12.24 -3.76
C LEU A 109 -7.53 13.54 -4.44
N ASP A 110 -8.49 14.25 -3.86
CA ASP A 110 -9.04 15.49 -4.41
C ASP A 110 -8.02 16.62 -4.46
N ASN A 111 -7.10 16.66 -3.48
CA ASN A 111 -6.01 17.64 -3.42
C ASN A 111 -4.77 17.22 -4.23
N SER A 112 -4.76 16.01 -4.79
CA SER A 112 -3.66 15.54 -5.64
C SER A 112 -3.89 15.99 -7.09
N GLU A 113 -2.80 16.08 -7.86
CA GLU A 113 -2.89 16.31 -9.31
C GLU A 113 -3.12 15.00 -10.10
N LEU A 114 -3.47 13.91 -9.41
CA LEU A 114 -3.62 12.60 -10.03
C LEU A 114 -4.94 12.48 -10.77
N VAL A 115 -4.89 11.86 -11.95
CA VAL A 115 -6.08 11.35 -12.62
C VAL A 115 -6.43 10.00 -12.00
N VAL A 116 -7.42 10.00 -11.11
CA VAL A 116 -7.84 8.81 -10.37
C VAL A 116 -8.92 8.07 -11.16
N LYS A 117 -8.74 6.75 -11.32
CA LYS A 117 -9.74 5.86 -11.92
C LYS A 117 -9.84 4.58 -11.10
N GLN A 118 -11.05 4.24 -10.66
CA GLN A 118 -11.34 2.92 -10.12
C GLN A 118 -11.25 1.88 -11.23
N LEU A 119 -10.40 0.87 -11.05
CA LEU A 119 -10.20 -0.20 -12.02
C LEU A 119 -11.10 -1.40 -11.75
N ASP A 120 -11.24 -1.78 -10.48
CA ASP A 120 -12.02 -2.94 -10.05
C ASP A 120 -12.44 -2.81 -8.57
N SER A 121 -13.24 -3.75 -8.08
CA SER A 121 -13.65 -3.88 -6.68
C SER A 121 -13.91 -5.34 -6.31
N ILE A 122 -13.51 -5.74 -5.11
CA ILE A 122 -13.78 -7.08 -4.57
C ILE A 122 -14.28 -6.99 -3.13
N GLU A 123 -15.28 -7.79 -2.80
CA GLU A 123 -15.71 -7.97 -1.42
C GLU A 123 -14.74 -8.89 -0.69
N VAL A 124 -14.19 -8.41 0.42
CA VAL A 124 -13.28 -9.18 1.28
C VAL A 124 -13.90 -9.38 2.66
N PRO A 125 -13.87 -10.60 3.22
CA PRO A 125 -14.33 -10.80 4.58
C PRO A 125 -13.42 -10.05 5.54
N LEU A 126 -14.02 -9.18 6.36
CA LEU A 126 -13.28 -8.43 7.38
C LEU A 126 -12.67 -9.43 8.38
N LYS A 127 -11.36 -9.37 8.56
CA LYS A 127 -10.68 -10.15 9.61
C LYS A 127 -11.02 -9.54 10.97
N VAL A 128 -12.14 -9.97 11.52
CA VAL A 128 -12.79 -9.46 12.75
C VAL A 128 -11.81 -9.27 13.92
N PHE A 129 -10.81 -10.15 14.07
CA PHE A 129 -9.82 -10.06 15.15
C PHE A 129 -8.99 -8.76 15.15
N ASN A 130 -8.77 -8.13 13.99
CA ASN A 130 -8.00 -6.88 13.90
C ASN A 130 -8.79 -5.65 14.36
N VAL A 131 -10.10 -5.82 14.60
CA VAL A 131 -11.06 -4.76 14.89
C VAL A 131 -11.56 -4.87 16.33
N LEU A 132 -11.75 -6.09 16.83
CA LEU A 132 -12.29 -6.35 18.17
C LEU A 132 -11.37 -5.93 19.33
N ASN A 133 -10.10 -5.61 19.06
CA ASN A 133 -9.15 -5.18 20.08
C ASN A 133 -9.10 -3.65 20.28
N ASN A 134 -9.88 -2.88 19.52
CA ASN A 134 -9.91 -1.42 19.62
C ASN A 134 -11.33 -0.91 19.95
N PRO A 135 -11.58 -0.44 21.20
CA PRO A 135 -12.89 0.05 21.63
C PRO A 135 -13.43 1.23 20.80
N ILE A 136 -12.56 2.12 20.30
CA ILE A 136 -12.96 3.24 19.44
C ILE A 136 -13.50 2.73 18.10
N TRP A 137 -12.91 1.65 17.57
CA TRP A 137 -13.38 1.00 16.34
C TRP A 137 -14.67 0.24 16.51
N MET A 138 -14.83 -0.46 17.63
CA MET A 138 -16.10 -1.08 17.96
C MET A 138 -17.21 -0.03 18.01
N ASP A 139 -16.95 1.11 18.64
CA ASP A 139 -17.88 2.24 18.66
C ASP A 139 -18.16 2.79 17.26
N TYR A 140 -17.15 3.01 16.43
CA TYR A 140 -17.32 3.53 15.06
C TYR A 140 -18.15 2.58 14.19
N LEU A 141 -17.85 1.28 14.20
CA LEU A 141 -18.56 0.27 13.41
C LEU A 141 -19.98 0.00 13.90
N ILE A 142 -20.25 0.18 15.20
CA ILE A 142 -21.60 0.06 15.77
C ILE A 142 -22.42 1.31 15.45
N LYS A 143 -21.82 2.51 15.45
CA LYS A 143 -22.52 3.79 15.24
C LYS A 143 -22.82 4.11 13.78
N GLU A 144 -22.02 3.63 12.82
CA GLU A 144 -22.27 3.86 11.38
C GLU A 144 -23.18 2.80 10.71
N LYS A 145 -24.15 2.27 11.47
CA LYS A 145 -25.28 1.50 10.93
C LYS A 145 -26.56 2.31 10.88
#